data_AF-A0A3D4CWA7-F1
#
_entry.id   AF-A0A3D4CWA7-F1
#
_cell.length_a   1.000
_cell.length_b   1.000
_cell.length_c   1.000
_cell.angle_alpha   90.00
_cell.angle_beta   90.00
_cell.angle_gamma   90.00
#
_symmetry.space_group_name_H-M   'P 1'
#
loop_
_entity.id
_entity.type
_entity.pdbx_description
1 polymer ?
#
loop_
_entity_poly.entity_id
_entity_poly.type
_entity_poly.pdbx_seq_one_letter_code
_entity_poly.pdbx_strand_id
1 'polypeptide(L)'
;MTGKNVRRAAVSALRAWSKGHLYAESLVERQARRNHLSDSDRALLNSILLSVLRNRTLLDHWIGMLRKGKLDHETRDILRVGICQLLLL
;
A
#
# COMPACT_ATOMS: atom_id res chain seq x y z
N MET A 1 -16.96 -12.20 -8.71
CA MET A 1 -17.10 -10.72 -8.81
C MET A 1 -15.91 -10.06 -8.13
N THR A 2 -14.75 -9.99 -8.79
CA THR A 2 -13.52 -9.39 -8.23
C THR A 2 -13.58 -7.88 -8.40
N GLY A 3 -14.33 -7.22 -7.51
CA GLY A 3 -14.51 -5.77 -7.51
C GLY A 3 -13.20 -4.99 -7.29
N LYS A 4 -13.16 -3.81 -7.90
CA LYS A 4 -12.17 -2.74 -7.73
C LYS A 4 -11.76 -2.61 -6.25
N ASN A 5 -10.59 -3.11 -5.88
CA ASN A 5 -10.10 -3.02 -4.50
C ASN A 5 -8.82 -2.19 -4.45
N VAL A 6 -8.99 -0.92 -4.08
CA VAL A 6 -7.91 0.06 -3.96
C VAL A 6 -6.81 -0.41 -3.00
N ARG A 7 -7.16 -1.10 -1.92
CA ARG A 7 -6.19 -1.63 -0.94
C ARG A 7 -5.32 -2.72 -1.56
N ARG A 8 -5.93 -3.62 -2.35
CA ARG A 8 -5.19 -4.65 -3.09
C ARG A 8 -4.28 -4.04 -4.16
N ALA A 9 -4.74 -2.97 -4.82
CA ALA A 9 -3.92 -2.20 -5.75
C ALA A 9 -2.73 -1.53 -5.03
N ALA A 10 -2.94 -1.00 -3.82
CA ALA A 10 -1.88 -0.41 -3.00
C ALA A 10 -0.82 -1.44 -2.59
N VAL A 11 -1.21 -2.62 -2.11
CA VAL A 11 -0.27 -3.72 -1.82
C VAL A 11 0.50 -4.14 -3.07
N SER A 12 -0.19 -4.22 -4.22
CA SER A 12 0.46 -4.53 -5.50
C SER A 12 1.46 -3.46 -5.95
N ALA A 13 1.16 -2.18 -5.71
CA ALA A 13 2.06 -1.06 -5.95
C ALA A 13 3.28 -1.11 -5.03
N LEU A 14 3.10 -1.36 -3.73
CA LEU A 14 4.20 -1.51 -2.76
C LEU A 14 5.13 -2.67 -3.14
N ARG A 15 4.58 -3.80 -3.59
CA ARG A 15 5.37 -4.93 -4.06
C ARG A 15 6.17 -4.60 -5.32
N ALA A 16 5.59 -3.83 -6.24
CA ALA A 16 6.29 -3.35 -7.44
C ALA A 16 7.39 -2.34 -7.07
N TRP A 17 7.13 -1.43 -6.14
CA TRP A 17 8.10 -0.48 -5.60
C TRP A 17 9.28 -1.19 -4.93
N SER A 18 9.03 -2.24 -4.13
CA SER A 18 10.09 -3.02 -3.49
C SER A 18 10.99 -3.78 -4.48
N LYS A 19 10.57 -3.95 -5.73
CA LYS A 19 11.29 -4.69 -6.77
C LYS A 19 12.06 -3.80 -7.75
N GLY A 20 11.95 -2.47 -7.69
CA GLY A 20 12.64 -1.58 -8.62
C GLY A 20 12.59 -0.10 -8.28
N HIS A 21 13.35 0.71 -9.01
CA HIS A 21 13.42 2.17 -8.84
C HIS A 21 12.30 2.92 -9.57
N LEU A 22 11.05 2.48 -9.40
CA LEU A 22 9.90 3.16 -9.99
C LEU A 22 9.39 4.26 -9.06
N TYR A 23 9.09 5.43 -9.62
CA TYR A 23 8.45 6.53 -8.89
C TYR A 23 7.02 6.13 -8.46
N ALA A 24 6.62 6.61 -7.27
CA ALA A 24 5.32 6.30 -6.69
C ALA A 24 4.15 6.68 -7.63
N GLU A 25 4.26 7.83 -8.30
CA GLU A 25 3.24 8.30 -9.25
C GLU A 25 3.04 7.34 -10.43
N SER A 26 4.14 6.84 -11.02
CA SER A 26 4.08 5.88 -12.12
C SER A 26 3.43 4.56 -11.69
N LEU A 27 3.62 4.14 -10.43
CA LEU A 27 2.98 2.97 -9.87
C LEU A 27 1.48 3.18 -9.67
N VAL A 28 1.07 4.34 -9.17
CA VAL A 28 -0.33 4.72 -9.00
C VAL A 28 -1.03 4.72 -10.34
N GLU A 29 -0.46 5.36 -11.37
CA GLU A 29 -1.06 5.41 -12.70
C GLU A 29 -1.19 4.02 -13.32
N ARG A 30 -0.14 3.20 -13.25
CA ARG A 30 -0.16 1.82 -13.76
C ARG A 30 -1.25 0.99 -13.09
N GLN A 31 -1.39 1.06 -11.76
CA GLN A 31 -2.40 0.31 -11.04
C GLN A 31 -3.81 0.87 -11.27
N ALA A 32 -3.97 2.19 -11.36
CA ALA A 32 -5.26 2.83 -11.65
C ALA A 32 -5.80 2.40 -13.02
N ARG A 33 -4.95 2.44 -14.05
CA ARG A 33 -5.29 1.97 -15.40
C ARG A 33 -5.63 0.48 -15.40
N ARG A 34 -4.79 -0.36 -14.78
CA ARG A 34 -4.98 -1.82 -14.73
C ARG A 34 -6.27 -2.25 -14.03
N ASN A 35 -6.68 -1.53 -12.98
CA ASN A 35 -7.86 -1.86 -12.19
C ASN A 35 -9.10 -1.04 -12.57
N HIS A 36 -9.01 -0.18 -13.59
CA HIS A 36 -10.07 0.73 -14.03
C HIS A 36 -10.67 1.54 -12.86
N LEU A 37 -9.77 2.10 -12.04
CA LEU A 37 -10.13 2.92 -10.88
C LEU A 37 -10.75 4.25 -11.34
N SER A 38 -11.74 4.74 -10.60
CA SER A 38 -12.19 6.12 -10.74
C SER A 38 -11.11 7.09 -10.27
N ASP A 39 -11.28 8.39 -10.56
CA ASP A 39 -10.35 9.41 -10.05
C ASP A 39 -10.31 9.45 -8.51
N SER A 40 -11.46 9.24 -7.85
CA SER A 40 -11.52 9.13 -6.39
C SER A 40 -10.74 7.92 -5.86
N ASP A 41 -10.88 6.75 -6.48
CA ASP A 41 -10.14 5.54 -6.11
C ASP A 41 -8.64 5.68 -6.39
N ARG A 42 -8.27 6.38 -7.47
CA ARG A 42 -6.87 6.71 -7.78
C ARG A 42 -6.29 7.66 -6.74
N ALA A 43 -7.03 8.68 -6.30
CA ALA A 43 -6.60 9.59 -5.25
C ALA A 43 -6.40 8.85 -3.92
N LEU A 44 -7.31 7.94 -3.57
CA LEU A 44 -7.18 7.08 -2.39
C LEU A 44 -5.95 6.17 -2.50
N LEU A 45 -5.72 5.54 -3.67
CA LEU A 45 -4.52 4.74 -3.92
C LEU A 45 -3.24 5.54 -3.69
N ASN A 46 -3.19 6.75 -4.23
CA ASN A 46 -2.04 7.65 -4.07
C ASN A 46 -1.81 8.01 -2.60
N SER A 47 -2.88 8.37 -1.88
CA SER A 47 -2.81 8.71 -0.47
C SER A 47 -2.29 7.55 0.38
N ILE A 48 -2.79 6.34 0.16
CA ILE A 48 -2.31 5.13 0.85
C ILE A 48 -0.84 4.87 0.53
N LEU A 49 -0.46 4.87 -0.75
CA LEU A 49 0.91 4.55 -1.17
C LEU A 49 1.91 5.53 -0.56
N LEU A 50 1.65 6.83 -0.69
CA LEU A 50 2.55 7.87 -0.17
C LEU A 50 2.60 7.85 1.37
N SER A 51 1.46 7.64 2.03
CA SER A 51 1.42 7.57 3.50
C SER A 51 2.17 6.37 4.04
N VAL A 52 2.08 5.20 3.39
CA VAL A 52 2.87 4.02 3.76
C VAL A 52 4.36 4.25 3.53
N LEU A 53 4.75 4.81 2.38
CA LEU A 53 6.16 5.05 2.07
C LEU A 53 6.78 6.07 3.02
N ARG A 54 6.07 7.16 3.32
CA ARG A 54 6.54 8.22 4.22
C ARG A 54 6.67 7.75 5.68
N ASN A 55 5.77 6.87 6.13
CA ASN A 55 5.71 6.43 7.53
C ASN A 55 6.22 5.00 7.74
N ARG A 56 6.98 4.43 6.81
CA ARG A 56 7.33 3.00 6.80
C ARG A 56 7.99 2.51 8.10
N THR A 57 8.93 3.28 8.65
CA THR A 57 9.61 2.96 9.92
C THR A 57 8.64 2.94 11.09
N LEU A 58 7.74 3.92 11.18
CA LEU A 58 6.72 4.01 12.24
C LEU A 58 5.72 2.84 12.13
N LEU A 59 5.26 2.54 10.91
CA LEU A 59 4.38 1.41 10.66
C LEU A 59 5.04 0.08 11.03
N ASP A 60 6.32 -0.11 10.69
CA ASP A 60 7.07 -1.32 11.07
C ASP A 60 7.24 -1.44 12.59
N HIS A 61 7.44 -0.31 13.29
CA HIS A 61 7.47 -0.28 14.75
C HIS A 61 6.12 -0.69 15.36
N TRP A 62 5.00 -0.12 14.88
CA TRP A 62 3.66 -0.51 15.32
C TRP A 62 3.34 -1.98 15.02
N ILE A 63 3.72 -2.49 13.85
CA ILE A 63 3.59 -3.91 13.52
C ILE A 63 4.36 -4.77 14.52
N GLY A 64 5.60 -4.39 14.86
CA GLY A 64 6.41 -5.11 15.84
C GLY A 64 5.82 -5.11 17.25
N MET A 65 5.10 -4.06 17.64
CA MET A 65 4.37 -4.03 18.92
C MET A 65 3.11 -4.91 18.90
N LEU A 66 2.37 -4.90 17.79
CA LEU A 66 1.09 -5.61 17.67
C LEU A 66 1.25 -7.10 17.37
N ARG A 67 2.30 -7.49 16.63
CA ARG A 67 2.55 -8.88 16.23
C ARG A 67 3.99 -9.26 16.48
N LYS A 68 4.17 -10.23 17.38
CA LYS A 68 5.46 -10.90 17.61
C LYS A 68 5.69 -12.01 16.57
N GLY A 69 6.93 -12.20 16.16
CA GLY A 69 7.36 -13.27 15.26
C GLY A 69 7.70 -12.83 13.84
N LYS A 70 8.18 -13.76 13.02
CA LYS A 70 8.55 -13.49 11.62
C LYS A 70 7.30 -13.32 10.76
N LEU A 71 7.30 -12.28 9.95
CA LEU A 71 6.30 -12.02 8.91
C LEU A 71 6.98 -12.07 7.55
N ASP A 72 6.37 -12.78 6.60
CA ASP A 72 6.76 -12.69 5.21
C ASP A 72 6.51 -11.27 4.66
N HIS A 73 7.11 -10.96 3.51
CA HIS A 73 7.11 -9.60 2.98
C HIS A 73 5.71 -9.16 2.53
N GLU A 74 4.91 -10.07 2.01
CA GLU A 74 3.57 -9.78 1.51
C GLU A 74 2.60 -9.49 2.66
N THR A 75 2.63 -10.33 3.70
CA THR A 75 1.85 -10.09 4.92
C THR A 75 2.25 -8.77 5.58
N ARG A 76 3.54 -8.43 5.59
CA ARG A 76 4.01 -7.15 6.13
C ARG A 76 3.46 -5.96 5.36
N ASP A 77 3.43 -6.02 4.03
CA ASP A 77 2.87 -4.94 3.21
C ASP A 77 1.36 -4.80 3.39
N ILE A 78 0.63 -5.91 3.54
CA ILE A 78 -0.81 -5.89 3.87
C ILE A 78 -1.04 -5.19 5.22
N LEU A 79 -0.25 -5.53 6.24
CA LEU A 79 -0.35 -4.90 7.56
C LEU A 79 0.01 -3.42 7.52
N ARG A 80 1.04 -3.02 6.77
CA ARG A 80 1.38 -1.60 6.56
C ARG A 80 0.23 -0.82 5.97
N VAL A 81 -0.42 -1.35 4.92
CA VAL A 81 -1.60 -0.72 4.31
C VAL A 81 -2.75 -0.63 5.31
N GLY A 82 -3.08 -1.73 6.00
CA GLY A 82 -4.18 -1.75 6.96
C GLY A 82 -3.97 -0.79 8.13
N ILE A 83 -2.80 -0.82 8.76
CA ILE A 83 -2.47 0.05 9.90
C ILE A 83 -2.40 1.52 9.46
N CYS A 84 -1.82 1.81 8.28
CA CYS A 84 -1.82 3.16 7.73
C CYS A 84 -3.23 3.69 7.52
N GLN A 85 -4.15 2.86 7.01
CA GLN A 85 -5.54 3.25 6.82
C GLN A 85 -6.35 3.40 8.10
N LEU A 86 -5.95 2.76 9.20
CA LEU A 86 -6.67 2.86 10.46
C LEU A 86 -6.17 4.00 11.34
N LEU A 87 -4.89 4.34 11.23
CA LEU A 87 -4.23 5.24 12.18
C LEU A 87 -3.75 6.56 11.56
N LEU A 88 -3.66 6.67 10.23
CA LEU A 88 -3.08 7.84 9.56
C LEU A 88 -3.96 8.46 8.47
N LEU A 89 -4.99 7.76 8.00
CA LEU A 89 -5.92 8.17 6.94
C LEU A 89 -7.36 8.02 7.41
#